data_AF-A0A2D7V5Y7-F1
#
_entry.id   AF-A0A2D7V5Y7-F1
#
_cell.length_a   1.000
_cell.length_b   1.000
_cell.length_c   1.000
_cell.angle_alpha   90.00
_cell.angle_beta   90.00
_cell.angle_gamma   90.00
#
_symmetry.space_group_name_H-M   'P 1'
#
loop_
_entity.id
_entity.type
_entity.pdbx_description
1 polymer ?
#
loop_
_entity_poly.entity_id
_entity_poly.type
_entity_poly.pdbx_seq_one_letter_code
_entity_poly.pdbx_strand_id
1 'polypeptide(L)'
;MDSKKALMAVVTVLGVIASAYLFLQGKIAFEEYSHWKSREAVLEKEIEQLRKEAKHHREFLDRLRRDPDYQDAVARKELGYGKPKERLYRFPKTNVSSELNPEIGDKP
;
A
#
# COMPACT_ATOMS: atom_id res chain seq x y z
N MET A 1 -47.34 -41.61 -23.02
CA MET A 1 -46.07 -41.34 -22.31
C MET A 1 -46.35 -41.47 -20.83
N ASP A 2 -45.72 -42.44 -20.15
CA ASP A 2 -46.08 -42.83 -18.78
C ASP A 2 -45.97 -41.63 -17.84
N SER A 3 -47.08 -41.20 -17.25
CA SER A 3 -47.20 -39.97 -16.44
C SER A 3 -46.17 -39.89 -15.30
N LYS A 4 -45.71 -41.05 -14.81
CA LYS A 4 -44.64 -41.18 -13.81
C LYS A 4 -43.26 -40.77 -14.35
N LYS A 5 -42.96 -41.09 -15.62
CA LYS A 5 -41.71 -40.68 -16.28
C LYS A 5 -41.69 -39.18 -16.55
N ALA A 6 -42.84 -38.61 -16.91
CA ALA A 6 -43.00 -37.16 -17.07
C ALA A 6 -42.82 -36.43 -15.72
N LEU A 7 -43.42 -36.94 -14.63
CA LEU A 7 -43.23 -36.39 -13.29
C LEU A 7 -41.77 -36.46 -12.83
N MET A 8 -41.09 -37.59 -13.02
CA MET A 8 -39.66 -37.70 -12.70
C MET A 8 -38.83 -36.69 -13.49
N ALA A 9 -39.09 -36.54 -14.79
CA ALA A 9 -38.36 -35.61 -15.65
C ALA A 9 -38.54 -34.14 -15.19
N VAL A 10 -39.75 -33.77 -14.76
CA VAL A 10 -40.02 -32.42 -14.24
C VAL A 10 -39.28 -32.18 -12.92
N VAL A 11 -39.26 -33.17 -12.02
CA VAL A 11 -38.54 -33.07 -10.74
C VAL A 11 -37.03 -32.99 -10.94
N THR A 12 -36.45 -33.76 -11.86
CA THR A 12 -35.02 -33.66 -12.15
C THR A 12 -34.66 -32.33 -12.79
N VAL A 13 -35.46 -31.81 -13.71
CA VAL A 13 -35.22 -30.48 -14.31
C VAL A 13 -35.28 -29.38 -13.24
N LEU A 14 -36.28 -29.40 -12.35
CA LEU A 14 -36.36 -28.47 -11.23
C LEU A 14 -35.16 -28.60 -10.27
N GLY A 15 -34.72 -29.82 -9.98
CA GLY A 15 -33.55 -30.06 -9.13
C GLY A 15 -32.25 -29.53 -9.74
N VAL A 16 -32.08 -29.64 -11.06
CA VAL A 16 -30.93 -29.09 -11.79
C VAL A 16 -30.96 -27.56 -11.77
N ILE A 17 -32.14 -26.95 -11.99
CA ILE A 17 -32.29 -25.49 -11.94
C ILE A 17 -31.99 -24.96 -10.53
N ALA A 18 -32.52 -25.60 -9.48
CA ALA A 18 -32.25 -25.23 -8.10
C ALA A 18 -30.76 -25.36 -7.74
N SER A 19 -30.11 -26.45 -8.17
CA SER A 19 -28.67 -26.65 -7.94
C SER A 19 -27.84 -25.59 -8.66
N ALA A 20 -28.16 -25.27 -9.92
CA ALA A 20 -27.46 -24.23 -10.67
C ALA A 20 -27.61 -22.85 -10.00
N TYR A 21 -28.82 -22.54 -9.50
CA TYR A 21 -29.08 -21.29 -8.79
C TYR A 21 -28.26 -21.17 -7.49
N LEU A 22 -28.21 -22.24 -6.68
CA LEU A 22 -27.37 -22.29 -5.47
C LEU A 22 -25.88 -22.19 -5.78
N PHE A 23 -25.43 -22.86 -6.85
CA PHE A 23 -24.03 -22.85 -7.26
C PHE A 23 -23.55 -21.46 -7.69
N LEU A 24 -24.41 -20.69 -8.39
CA LEU A 24 -24.13 -19.31 -8.77
C LEU A 24 -24.01 -18.39 -7.54
N GLN A 25 -24.94 -18.50 -6.57
CA GLN A 25 -24.85 -17.71 -5.34
C GLN A 25 -23.60 -18.06 -4.50
N GLY A 26 -23.26 -19.35 -4.40
CA GLY A 26 -22.08 -19.80 -3.67
C GLY A 26 -20.78 -19.24 -4.24
N LYS A 27 -20.67 -19.12 -5.56
CA LYS A 27 -19.47 -18.55 -6.21
C LYS A 27 -19.26 -17.09 -5.86
N ILE A 28 -20.32 -16.29 -5.86
CA ILE A 28 -20.26 -14.85 -5.51
C ILE A 28 -19.79 -14.69 -4.05
N ALA A 29 -20.29 -15.53 -3.14
CA ALA A 29 -19.87 -15.51 -1.73
C ALA A 29 -18.40 -15.92 -1.52
N PHE A 30 -17.89 -16.88 -2.30
CA PHE A 30 -16.50 -17.31 -2.23
C PHE A 30 -15.51 -16.28 -2.80
N GLU A 31 -15.90 -15.57 -3.85
CA GLU A 31 -15.09 -14.52 -4.47
C GLU A 31 -14.90 -13.34 -3.51
N GLU A 32 -15.97 -12.95 -2.82
CA GLU A 32 -15.93 -11.93 -1.78
C GLU A 32 -14.98 -12.35 -0.66
N TYR A 33 -15.12 -13.56 -0.10
CA TYR A 33 -14.23 -14.07 0.97
C TYR A 33 -12.74 -14.03 0.61
N SER A 34 -12.41 -14.33 -0.66
CA SER A 34 -11.02 -14.25 -1.14
C SER A 34 -10.47 -12.82 -1.13
N HIS A 35 -11.31 -11.82 -1.39
CA HIS A 35 -10.98 -10.39 -1.30
C HIS A 35 -10.78 -9.92 0.15
N TRP A 36 -11.55 -10.45 1.11
CA TRP A 36 -11.33 -10.12 2.53
C TRP A 36 -10.01 -10.70 3.06
N LYS A 37 -9.67 -11.93 2.64
CA LYS A 37 -8.43 -12.60 3.07
C LYS A 37 -7.16 -11.93 2.54
N SER A 38 -7.19 -11.39 1.32
CA SER A 38 -6.05 -10.65 0.76
C SER A 38 -5.81 -9.33 1.49
N ARG A 39 -6.90 -8.63 1.89
CA ARG A 39 -6.82 -7.40 2.70
C ARG A 39 -6.24 -7.66 4.08
N GLU A 40 -6.61 -8.75 4.73
CA GLU A 40 -6.10 -9.11 6.06
C GLU A 40 -4.57 -9.30 6.06
N ALA A 41 -4.04 -10.01 5.07
CA ALA A 41 -2.60 -10.23 4.94
C ALA A 41 -1.80 -8.94 4.64
N VAL A 42 -2.40 -8.00 3.90
CA VAL A 42 -1.80 -6.69 3.64
C VAL A 42 -1.80 -5.85 4.92
N LEU A 43 -2.93 -5.80 5.62
CA LEU A 43 -3.09 -5.02 6.84
C LEU A 43 -2.15 -5.51 7.96
N GLU A 44 -1.97 -6.81 8.08
CA GLU A 44 -1.04 -7.39 9.06
C GLU A 44 0.41 -6.97 8.78
N LYS A 45 0.83 -6.99 7.50
CA LYS A 45 2.15 -6.51 7.09
C LYS A 45 2.34 -5.02 7.37
N GLU A 46 1.33 -4.21 7.09
CA GLU A 46 1.37 -2.77 7.37
C GLU A 46 1.53 -2.52 8.88
N ILE A 47 0.76 -3.21 9.72
CA ILE A 47 0.89 -3.11 11.19
C ILE A 47 2.30 -3.49 11.65
N GLU A 48 2.88 -4.55 11.09
CA GLU A 48 4.25 -4.96 11.43
C GLU A 48 5.28 -3.89 11.02
N GLN A 49 5.14 -3.33 9.82
CA GLN A 49 6.01 -2.25 9.33
C GLN A 49 5.90 -0.99 10.19
N LEU A 50 4.68 -0.54 10.48
CA LEU A 50 4.44 0.62 11.34
C LEU A 50 5.01 0.41 12.75
N ARG A 51 4.89 -0.80 13.31
CA ARG A 51 5.49 -1.12 14.61
C ARG A 51 7.02 -1.06 14.58
N LYS A 52 7.65 -1.56 13.52
CA LYS A 52 9.11 -1.48 13.33
C LYS A 52 9.58 -0.03 13.22
N GLU A 53 8.88 0.78 12.43
CA GLU A 53 9.19 2.20 12.25
C GLU A 53 9.02 2.98 13.56
N ALA A 54 7.90 2.79 14.26
CA ALA A 54 7.67 3.40 15.57
C ALA A 54 8.74 3.00 16.60
N LYS A 55 9.18 1.74 16.60
CA LYS A 55 10.26 1.27 17.47
C LYS A 55 11.58 1.96 17.12
N HIS A 56 11.92 2.04 15.83
CA HIS A 56 13.12 2.72 15.37
C HIS A 56 13.14 4.20 15.77
N HIS A 57 12.02 4.91 15.60
CA HIS A 57 11.90 6.31 16.04
C HIS A 57 12.04 6.46 17.55
N ARG A 58 11.45 5.56 18.34
CA ARG A 58 11.62 5.58 19.80
C ARG A 58 13.08 5.38 20.22
N GLU A 59 13.77 4.42 19.61
CA GLU A 59 15.20 4.18 19.88
C GLU A 59 16.06 5.37 19.46
N PHE A 60 15.76 6.00 18.32
CA PHE A 60 16.42 7.23 17.88
C PHE A 60 16.24 8.36 18.89
N LEU A 61 15.00 8.61 19.33
CA LEU A 61 14.71 9.65 20.32
C LEU A 61 15.34 9.35 21.68
N ASP A 62 15.40 8.08 22.08
CA ASP A 62 16.06 7.68 23.33
C ASP A 62 17.57 7.93 23.29
N ARG A 63 18.22 7.61 22.16
CA ARG A 63 19.64 7.93 21.96
C ARG A 63 19.86 9.44 21.93
N LEU A 64 19.03 10.16 21.18
CA LEU A 64 19.06 11.62 21.10
C LEU A 64 18.91 12.26 22.49
N ARG A 65 18.04 11.73 23.34
CA ARG A 65 17.85 12.26 24.69
C ARG A 65 19.02 11.98 25.64
N ARG A 66 19.68 10.82 25.50
CA ARG A 66 20.69 10.35 26.48
C ARG A 66 22.13 10.69 26.11
N ASP A 67 22.44 10.88 24.83
CA ASP A 67 23.80 11.06 24.35
C ASP A 67 24.01 12.51 23.82
N PRO A 68 24.81 13.34 24.51
CA PRO A 68 25.07 14.72 24.10
C PRO A 68 25.90 14.83 22.82
N ASP A 69 26.81 13.88 22.53
CA ASP A 69 27.60 13.89 21.29
C ASP A 69 26.71 13.55 20.09
N TYR A 70 25.74 12.65 20.29
CA TYR A 70 24.73 12.33 19.29
C TYR A 70 23.79 13.51 19.01
N GLN A 71 23.42 14.29 20.02
CA GLN A 71 22.61 15.51 19.85
C GLN A 71 23.30 16.52 18.94
N ASP A 72 24.58 16.80 19.21
CA ASP A 72 25.37 17.75 18.44
C ASP A 72 25.57 17.27 17.00
N ALA A 73 25.80 15.97 16.79
CA ALA A 73 25.86 15.38 15.44
C ALA A 73 24.54 15.51 14.65
N VAL A 74 23.40 15.24 15.30
CA VAL A 74 22.07 15.37 14.67
C VAL A 74 21.73 16.84 14.40
N ALA A 75 21.95 17.74 15.35
CA ALA A 75 21.71 19.17 15.19
C ALA A 75 22.54 19.76 14.03
N ARG A 76 23.80 19.35 13.91
CA ARG A 76 24.67 19.75 12.79
C ARG A 76 24.15 19.27 11.45
N LYS A 77 23.68 18.02 11.37
CA LYS A 77 23.11 17.46 10.14
C LYS A 77 21.86 18.23 9.69
N GLU A 78 20.94 18.51 10.62
CA GLU A 78 19.70 19.26 10.33
C GLU A 78 19.97 20.73 9.99
N LEU A 79 20.91 21.38 10.68
CA LEU A 79 21.29 22.76 10.42
C LEU A 79 22.26 22.93 9.23
N GLY A 80 22.73 21.82 8.65
CA GLY A 80 23.68 21.80 7.55
C GLY A 80 25.05 22.36 7.91
N TYR A 81 25.50 22.16 9.15
CA TYR A 81 26.84 22.47 9.64
C TYR A 81 27.71 21.20 9.62
N GLY A 82 28.96 21.32 9.18
CA GLY A 82 29.96 20.25 9.12
C GLY A 82 31.02 20.45 10.20
N LYS A 83 31.91 19.48 10.42
CA LYS A 83 33.03 19.69 11.35
C LYS A 83 33.93 20.85 10.89
N PRO A 84 34.71 21.48 11.80
CA PRO A 84 35.60 22.60 11.44
C PRO A 84 36.61 22.31 10.32
N LYS A 85 36.82 21.03 9.96
CA LYS A 85 37.74 20.58 8.90
C LYS A 85 37.04 19.87 7.72
N GLU A 86 35.71 19.90 7.65
CA GLU A 86 34.94 19.26 6.57
C GLU A 86 34.41 20.31 5.57
N ARG A 87 34.57 20.05 4.27
CA ARG A 87 33.99 20.89 3.20
C ARG A 87 32.55 20.45 2.94
N LEU A 88 31.59 21.32 3.26
CA LEU A 88 30.17 21.14 2.94
C LEU A 88 29.88 21.60 1.51
N TYR A 89 29.48 20.68 0.63
CA TYR A 89 28.97 21.01 -0.69
C TYR A 89 27.45 21.17 -0.62
N ARG A 90 26.94 22.40 -0.86
CA ARG A 90 25.50 22.66 -0.96
C ARG A 90 25.12 22.77 -2.43
N PHE A 91 24.20 21.92 -2.88
CA PHE A 91 23.68 22.01 -4.24
C PHE A 91 22.96 23.35 -4.44
N PRO A 92 23.19 24.07 -5.55
CA PRO A 92 22.43 25.25 -5.87
C PRO A 92 20.95 24.83 -6.00
N LYS A 93 20.04 25.64 -5.43
CA LYS A 93 18.61 25.46 -5.65
C LYS A 93 18.31 25.84 -7.10
N THR A 94 18.48 24.91 -8.03
CA THR A 94 17.92 25.08 -9.37
C THR A 94 16.41 25.16 -9.20
N ASN A 95 15.86 26.34 -9.39
CA ASN A 95 14.45 26.62 -9.53
C ASN A 95 13.95 25.94 -10.80
N VAL A 96 13.66 24.63 -10.70
CA VAL A 96 13.13 23.77 -11.78
C VAL A 96 11.76 24.26 -12.30
N SER A 97 11.14 25.26 -11.65
CA SER A 97 9.87 25.84 -12.08
C SER A 97 9.97 26.77 -13.30
N SER A 98 11.17 27.21 -13.73
CA SER A 98 11.31 28.11 -14.90
C SER A 98 11.65 27.43 -16.22
N GLU A 99 11.94 26.11 -16.23
CA GLU A 99 12.37 25.39 -17.44
C GLU A 99 11.26 24.57 -18.14
N LEU A 100 10.02 24.59 -17.63
CA LEU A 100 8.90 23.85 -18.23
C LEU A 100 8.06 24.62 -19.26
N ASN A 101 8.53 25.78 -19.74
CA ASN A 101 7.86 26.47 -20.85
C ASN A 101 8.84 26.69 -22.02
N PRO A 102 9.10 25.67 -22.86
CA PRO A 102 9.73 25.92 -24.13
C PRO A 102 8.79 26.76 -24.97
N GLU A 103 9.31 27.90 -25.39
CA GLU A 103 8.66 28.89 -26.21
C GLU A 103 7.87 28.27 -27.37
N ILE A 104 6.62 28.71 -27.51
CA ILE A 104 5.92 28.70 -28.78
C ILE A 104 6.76 29.57 -29.71
N GLY A 105 7.62 28.91 -30.50
CA GLY A 105 8.41 29.52 -31.55
C GLY A 105 7.47 30.10 -32.61
N ASP A 106 7.40 31.43 -32.62
CA ASP A 106 7.02 32.20 -33.79
C ASP A 106 8.02 31.88 -34.91
N LYS A 107 7.52 31.37 -36.03
CA LYS A 107 8.31 31.08 -37.24
C LYS A 107 7.93 32.16 -38.28
N PRO A 108 8.90 32.73 -39.01
CA PRO A 108 8.68 33.87 -39.89
C PRO A 108 7.58 33.66 -40.93
#